data_AF-A0A7X7Q1J2-F1
#
_entry.id   AF-A0A7X7Q1J2-F1
#
_cell.length_a   1.000
_cell.length_b   1.000
_cell.length_c   1.000
_cell.angle_alpha   90.00
_cell.angle_beta   90.00
_cell.angle_gamma   90.00
#
_symmetry.space_group_name_H-M   'P 1'
#
loop_
_entity.id
_entity.type
_entity.pdbx_description
1 polymer ?
#
loop_
_entity_poly.entity_id
_entity_poly.type
_entity_poly.pdbx_seq_one_letter_code
_entity_poly.pdbx_strand_id
1 'polypeptide(L)'
;MKPQGKVTIFMIVMIVMLSIYYFALPDNTNKQQTTTTKQQQTVNKSEEYEQLRKQLNEDRQAMIVSLQGVISSPNVSIEQKNSAFEAIQKIYLLAQKENLVETQIINMGYDDVFVSATETSVSVSVYIDSLTLEEVNNIIKLVKSEFGPTVNVMVKYTINNVN
;
A
#
# COMPACT_ATOMS: atom_id res chain seq x y z
N MET A 1 -23.63 2.01 55.72
CA MET A 1 -23.67 1.08 54.57
C MET A 1 -22.74 1.62 53.49
N LYS A 2 -21.67 0.88 53.20
CA LYS A 2 -20.58 1.30 52.32
C LYS A 2 -21.04 1.07 50.86
N PRO A 3 -20.93 2.04 49.94
CA PRO A 3 -21.44 1.90 48.57
C PRO A 3 -20.49 1.01 47.74
N GLN A 4 -20.45 -0.28 48.06
CA GLN A 4 -19.58 -1.27 47.38
C GLN A 4 -20.14 -1.72 46.02
N GLY A 5 -21.39 -1.36 45.69
CA GLY A 5 -22.04 -1.83 44.46
C GLY A 5 -21.57 -1.16 43.17
N LYS A 6 -21.06 0.08 43.22
CA LYS A 6 -20.62 0.78 42.00
C LYS A 6 -19.26 0.28 41.51
N VAL A 7 -18.32 0.04 42.42
CA VAL A 7 -16.95 -0.38 42.08
C VAL A 7 -16.93 -1.80 41.50
N THR A 8 -17.75 -2.72 42.02
CA THR A 8 -17.84 -4.09 41.50
C THR A 8 -18.39 -4.13 40.07
N ILE A 9 -19.38 -3.30 39.72
CA ILE A 9 -19.87 -3.19 38.34
C ILE A 9 -18.76 -2.68 37.42
N PHE A 10 -18.02 -1.62 37.81
CA PHE A 10 -16.90 -1.12 36.99
C PHE A 10 -15.79 -2.17 36.82
N MET A 11 -15.52 -2.97 37.85
CA MET A 11 -14.54 -4.05 37.79
C MET A 11 -14.98 -5.18 36.83
N ILE A 12 -16.24 -5.61 36.90
CA ILE A 12 -16.80 -6.64 36.01
C ILE A 12 -16.82 -6.14 34.56
N VAL A 13 -17.23 -4.89 34.33
CA VAL A 13 -17.25 -4.28 32.98
C VAL A 13 -15.85 -4.17 32.39
N MET A 14 -14.84 -3.81 33.19
CA MET A 14 -13.43 -3.79 32.74
C MET A 14 -12.91 -5.17 32.35
N ILE A 15 -13.25 -6.22 33.11
CA ILE A 15 -12.87 -7.60 32.79
C ILE A 15 -13.49 -8.05 31.46
N VAL A 16 -14.79 -7.77 31.26
CA VAL A 16 -15.48 -8.11 30.01
C VAL A 16 -14.89 -7.33 28.83
N MET A 17 -14.56 -6.04 28.99
CA MET A 17 -13.92 -5.26 27.93
C MET A 17 -12.53 -5.79 27.55
N LEU A 18 -11.71 -6.18 28.54
CA LEU A 18 -10.42 -6.82 28.25
C LEU A 18 -10.60 -8.14 27.50
N SER A 19 -11.61 -8.95 27.84
CA SER A 19 -11.85 -10.23 27.16
C SER A 19 -12.24 -10.04 25.68
N ILE A 20 -13.05 -9.03 25.36
CA ILE A 20 -13.41 -8.69 23.97
C ILE A 20 -12.18 -8.15 23.23
N TYR A 21 -11.34 -7.35 23.89
CA TYR A 21 -10.10 -6.83 23.31
C TYR A 21 -9.15 -7.95 22.90
N TYR A 22 -8.98 -8.98 23.74
CA TYR A 22 -8.16 -10.15 23.38
C TYR A 22 -8.78 -11.03 22.29
N PHE A 23 -10.12 -11.13 22.24
CA PHE A 23 -10.81 -11.88 21.19
C PHE A 23 -10.82 -11.15 19.83
N ALA A 24 -10.79 -9.82 19.85
CA ALA A 24 -10.75 -8.97 18.66
C ALA A 24 -9.32 -8.70 18.15
N LEU A 25 -8.29 -9.18 18.86
CA LEU A 25 -6.94 -9.24 18.33
C LEU A 25 -6.79 -10.50 17.46
N PRO A 26 -6.36 -10.38 16.19
CA PRO A 26 -6.03 -11.55 15.40
C PRO A 26 -4.86 -12.29 16.06
N ASP A 27 -5.10 -13.54 16.41
CA ASP A 27 -4.12 -14.47 16.97
C ASP A 27 -3.01 -14.70 15.94
N ASN A 28 -1.83 -14.12 16.18
CA ASN A 28 -0.64 -14.34 15.37
C ASN A 28 0.27 -15.35 16.11
N THR A 29 -0.25 -16.56 16.35
CA THR A 29 0.57 -17.70 16.77
C THR A 29 0.37 -18.91 15.85
N ASN A 30 1.23 -18.96 14.82
CA ASN A 30 1.60 -20.06 13.91
C ASN A 30 0.90 -21.42 14.08
N LYS A 31 0.29 -21.91 12.98
CA LYS A 31 0.44 -23.29 12.45
C LYS A 31 -0.21 -23.44 11.08
N GLN A 32 0.55 -24.05 10.16
CA GLN A 32 0.11 -24.51 8.85
C GLN A 32 -1.12 -25.40 8.97
N GLN A 33 -2.16 -25.13 8.17
CA GLN A 33 -3.11 -26.16 7.75
C GLN A 33 -3.75 -25.80 6.41
N THR A 34 -3.35 -26.55 5.39
CA THR A 34 -3.97 -26.65 4.07
C THR A 34 -5.39 -27.23 4.19
N THR A 35 -6.39 -26.63 3.53
CA THR A 35 -7.51 -27.35 2.85
C THR A 35 -8.42 -26.41 2.03
N THR A 36 -8.18 -26.44 0.71
CA THR A 36 -9.13 -26.53 -0.43
C THR A 36 -10.45 -25.74 -0.47
N THR A 37 -10.52 -24.86 -1.50
CA THR A 37 -11.70 -24.36 -2.27
C THR A 37 -12.41 -23.08 -1.82
N LYS A 38 -11.82 -21.94 -2.19
CA LYS A 38 -12.33 -21.03 -3.24
C LYS A 38 -11.09 -20.53 -3.99
N GLN A 39 -11.16 -20.34 -5.31
CA GLN A 39 -10.13 -19.63 -6.06
C GLN A 39 -10.10 -18.16 -5.60
N GLN A 40 -9.52 -17.91 -4.43
CA GLN A 40 -8.75 -16.70 -4.22
C GLN A 40 -7.40 -17.00 -4.84
N GLN A 41 -7.06 -16.29 -5.92
CA GLN A 41 -5.66 -16.07 -6.25
C GLN A 41 -5.00 -15.57 -4.97
N THR A 42 -4.36 -16.45 -4.22
CA THR A 42 -3.29 -16.06 -3.29
C THR A 42 -2.21 -15.50 -4.20
N VAL A 43 -2.29 -14.20 -4.47
CA VAL A 43 -1.19 -13.43 -5.03
C VAL A 43 -0.03 -13.69 -4.08
N ASN A 44 0.99 -14.41 -4.55
CA ASN A 44 2.18 -14.71 -3.78
C ASN A 44 2.94 -13.39 -3.59
N LYS A 45 2.51 -12.60 -2.61
CA LYS A 45 3.10 -11.30 -2.31
C LYS A 45 4.48 -11.48 -1.72
N SER A 46 5.46 -10.80 -2.32
CA SER A 46 6.82 -10.77 -1.81
C SER A 46 6.86 -9.94 -0.52
N GLU A 47 7.47 -10.49 0.54
CA GLU A 47 7.68 -9.74 1.79
C GLU A 47 8.50 -8.46 1.56
N GLU A 48 9.44 -8.49 0.62
CA GLU A 48 10.23 -7.32 0.22
C GLU A 48 9.33 -6.24 -0.38
N TYR A 49 8.43 -6.61 -1.29
CA TYR A 49 7.54 -5.64 -1.95
C TYR A 49 6.47 -5.12 -0.99
N GLU A 50 5.99 -5.93 -0.03
CA GLU A 50 5.13 -5.43 1.04
C GLU A 50 5.85 -4.41 1.94
N GLN A 51 7.12 -4.62 2.26
CA GLN A 51 7.93 -3.63 2.98
C GLN A 51 8.13 -2.35 2.16
N LEU A 52 8.42 -2.46 0.87
CA LEU A 52 8.53 -1.30 -0.02
C LEU A 52 7.21 -0.53 -0.13
N ARG A 53 6.06 -1.22 -0.26
CA ARG A 53 4.73 -0.59 -0.25
C ARG A 53 4.47 0.13 1.06
N LYS A 54 4.83 -0.47 2.18
CA LYS A 54 4.69 0.15 3.50
C LYS A 54 5.54 1.41 3.61
N GLN A 55 6.82 1.34 3.28
CA GLN A 55 7.73 2.49 3.31
C GLN A 55 7.23 3.63 2.41
N LEU A 56 6.83 3.29 1.18
CA LEU A 56 6.30 4.27 0.23
C LEU A 56 5.02 4.94 0.74
N ASN A 57 4.13 4.19 1.40
CA ASN A 57 2.94 4.76 2.04
C ASN A 57 3.28 5.67 3.22
N GLU A 58 4.26 5.29 4.04
CA GLU A 58 4.74 6.12 5.16
C GLU A 58 5.34 7.45 4.64
N ASP A 59 6.15 7.40 3.59
CA ASP A 59 6.74 8.58 2.95
C ASP A 59 5.66 9.52 2.39
N ARG A 60 4.64 8.97 1.70
CA ARG A 60 3.49 9.75 1.22
C ARG A 60 2.71 10.38 2.37
N GLN A 61 2.47 9.63 3.44
CA GLN A 61 1.74 10.15 4.60
C GLN A 61 2.51 11.29 5.28
N ALA A 62 3.83 11.17 5.40
CA ALA A 62 4.69 12.25 5.91
C ALA A 62 4.61 13.50 5.04
N MET A 63 4.67 13.35 3.71
CA MET A 63 4.50 14.47 2.76
C MET A 63 3.12 15.12 2.90
N ILE A 64 2.04 14.34 2.97
CA ILE A 64 0.67 14.84 3.15
C ILE A 64 0.55 15.63 4.45
N VAL A 65 1.11 15.13 5.56
CA VAL A 65 1.09 15.84 6.85
C VAL A 65 1.84 17.18 6.75
N SER A 66 2.99 17.21 6.08
CA SER A 66 3.75 18.44 5.86
C SER A 66 2.94 19.47 5.05
N LEU A 67 2.34 19.04 3.93
CA LEU A 67 1.51 19.88 3.06
C LEU A 67 0.24 20.36 3.79
N GLN A 68 -0.38 19.51 4.61
CA GLN A 68 -1.52 19.90 5.45
C GLN A 68 -1.13 20.97 6.48
N GLY A 69 0.09 20.92 7.00
CA GLY A 69 0.68 21.97 7.83
C GLY A 69 0.79 23.30 7.09
N VAL A 70 1.21 23.29 5.81
CA VAL A 70 1.26 24.48 4.95
C VAL A 70 -0.14 25.08 4.74
N ILE A 71 -1.13 24.24 4.44
CA ILE A 71 -2.53 24.66 4.25
C ILE A 71 -3.10 25.32 5.51
N SER A 72 -2.81 24.74 6.67
CA SER A 72 -3.33 25.17 7.98
C SER A 72 -2.60 26.39 8.54
N SER A 73 -1.44 26.74 8.00
CA SER A 73 -0.64 27.87 8.49
C SER A 73 -1.33 29.20 8.20
N PRO A 74 -1.43 30.12 9.19
CA PRO A 74 -2.01 31.44 8.98
C PRO A 74 -1.10 32.37 8.18
N ASN A 75 0.21 32.07 8.09
CA ASN A 75 1.23 32.94 7.50
C ASN A 75 1.60 32.59 6.05
N VAL A 76 0.83 31.70 5.41
CA VAL A 76 1.08 31.21 4.04
C VAL A 76 0.06 31.84 3.09
N SER A 77 0.50 32.24 1.89
CA SER A 77 -0.38 32.87 0.90
C SER A 77 -1.44 31.91 0.36
N ILE A 78 -2.53 32.43 -0.20
CA ILE A 78 -3.60 31.60 -0.77
C ILE A 78 -3.06 30.75 -1.93
N GLU A 79 -2.19 31.31 -2.77
CA GLU A 79 -1.55 30.61 -3.89
C GLU A 79 -0.71 29.42 -3.40
N GLN A 80 0.05 29.61 -2.33
CA GLN A 80 0.86 28.53 -1.73
C GLN A 80 -0.02 27.43 -1.11
N LYS A 81 -1.14 27.80 -0.48
CA LYS A 81 -2.12 26.82 0.03
C LYS A 81 -2.75 26.02 -1.10
N ASN A 82 -3.12 26.68 -2.20
CA ASN A 82 -3.67 26.00 -3.38
C ASN A 82 -2.65 25.05 -4.00
N SER A 83 -1.38 25.47 -4.12
CA SER A 83 -0.31 24.60 -4.61
C SER A 83 -0.09 23.38 -3.70
N ALA A 84 -0.16 23.55 -2.37
CA ALA A 84 -0.07 22.43 -1.43
C ALA A 84 -1.26 21.48 -1.57
N PHE A 85 -2.47 22.01 -1.78
CA PHE A 85 -3.66 21.20 -2.05
C PHE A 85 -3.54 20.41 -3.35
N GLU A 86 -3.08 21.04 -4.44
CA GLU A 86 -2.81 20.37 -5.71
C GLU A 86 -1.75 19.27 -5.58
N ALA A 87 -0.69 19.51 -4.80
CA ALA A 87 0.34 18.51 -4.52
C ALA A 87 -0.24 17.28 -3.79
N ILE A 88 -1.11 17.48 -2.80
CA ILE A 88 -1.83 16.37 -2.12
C ILE A 88 -2.68 15.59 -3.13
N GLN A 89 -3.43 16.28 -4.00
CA GLN A 89 -4.25 15.63 -5.02
C GLN A 89 -3.41 14.82 -6.02
N LYS A 90 -2.24 15.34 -6.40
CA LYS A 90 -1.29 14.60 -7.25
C LYS A 90 -0.77 13.33 -6.58
N ILE A 91 -0.45 13.37 -5.28
CA ILE A 91 0.00 12.19 -4.53
C ILE A 91 -1.08 11.09 -4.59
N TYR A 92 -2.35 11.44 -4.35
CA TYR A 92 -3.45 10.47 -4.45
C TYR A 92 -3.65 9.92 -5.85
N LEU A 93 -3.59 10.79 -6.87
CA LEU A 93 -3.74 10.37 -8.26
C LEU A 93 -2.62 9.43 -8.70
N LEU A 94 -1.37 9.70 -8.31
CA LEU A 94 -0.25 8.81 -8.56
C LEU A 94 -0.46 7.45 -7.89
N ALA A 95 -0.84 7.43 -6.61
CA ALA A 95 -1.13 6.20 -5.88
C ALA A 95 -2.21 5.33 -6.54
N GLN A 96 -3.27 5.97 -7.06
CA GLN A 96 -4.32 5.26 -7.79
C GLN A 96 -3.81 4.66 -9.10
N LYS A 97 -3.01 5.41 -9.87
CA LYS A 97 -2.44 4.92 -11.14
C LYS A 97 -1.43 3.79 -10.91
N GLU A 98 -0.60 3.88 -9.88
CA GLU A 98 0.34 2.81 -9.51
C GLU A 98 -0.43 1.54 -9.18
N ASN A 99 -1.48 1.61 -8.34
CA ASN A 99 -2.28 0.45 -7.98
C ASN A 99 -3.04 -0.15 -9.18
N LEU A 100 -3.53 0.70 -10.08
CA LEU A 100 -4.17 0.25 -11.33
C LEU A 100 -3.18 -0.55 -12.18
N VAL A 101 -1.98 -0.01 -12.40
CA VAL A 101 -0.94 -0.68 -13.19
C VAL A 101 -0.45 -1.96 -12.50
N GLU A 102 -0.23 -1.96 -11.19
CA GLU A 102 0.10 -3.18 -10.44
C GLU A 102 -0.94 -4.27 -10.67
N THR A 103 -2.23 -3.92 -10.54
CA THR A 103 -3.34 -4.86 -10.73
C THR A 103 -3.40 -5.37 -12.17
N GLN A 104 -3.25 -4.48 -13.15
CA GLN A 104 -3.23 -4.86 -14.56
C GLN A 104 -2.07 -5.80 -14.89
N ILE A 105 -0.88 -5.54 -14.35
CA ILE A 105 0.28 -6.42 -14.56
C ILE A 105 0.06 -7.75 -13.84
N ILE A 106 -0.40 -7.79 -12.58
CA ILE A 106 -0.72 -9.07 -11.90
C ILE A 106 -1.72 -9.90 -12.71
N ASN A 107 -2.73 -9.26 -13.33
CA ASN A 107 -3.69 -9.94 -14.20
C ASN A 107 -3.08 -10.52 -15.50
N MET A 108 -1.88 -10.08 -15.90
CA MET A 108 -1.12 -10.68 -17.00
C MET A 108 -0.42 -11.99 -16.60
N GLY A 109 -0.41 -12.35 -15.31
CA GLY A 109 0.11 -13.62 -14.81
C GLY A 109 1.38 -13.51 -13.94
N TYR A 110 1.72 -12.32 -13.47
CA TYR A 110 2.88 -12.13 -12.57
C TYR A 110 2.48 -12.31 -11.10
N ASP A 111 3.35 -12.94 -10.32
CA ASP A 111 3.09 -13.31 -8.92
C ASP A 111 2.96 -12.10 -7.99
N ASP A 112 3.87 -11.13 -8.12
CA ASP A 112 3.79 -9.85 -7.41
C ASP A 112 4.48 -8.74 -8.23
N VAL A 113 3.96 -7.53 -8.10
CA VAL A 113 4.42 -6.36 -8.87
C VAL A 113 4.40 -5.14 -7.99
N PHE A 114 5.53 -4.46 -7.87
CA PHE A 114 5.64 -3.19 -7.19
C PHE A 114 5.87 -2.06 -8.20
N VAL A 115 4.99 -1.05 -8.20
CA VAL A 115 5.09 0.13 -9.06
C VAL A 115 5.28 1.36 -8.19
N SER A 116 6.32 2.13 -8.50
CA SER A 116 6.58 3.44 -7.93
C SER A 116 6.70 4.47 -9.04
N ALA A 117 5.89 5.52 -8.96
CA ALA A 117 5.85 6.62 -9.89
C ALA A 117 6.26 7.92 -9.20
N THR A 118 7.05 8.68 -9.92
CA THR A 118 7.37 10.09 -9.64
C THR A 118 6.74 10.96 -10.73
N GLU A 119 6.93 12.27 -10.67
CA GLU A 119 6.40 13.18 -11.71
C GLU A 119 6.99 12.90 -13.11
N THR A 120 8.18 12.30 -13.20
CA THR A 120 8.91 12.15 -14.47
C THR A 120 9.26 10.71 -14.82
N SER A 121 9.29 9.81 -13.84
CA SER A 121 9.70 8.43 -14.04
C SER A 121 8.78 7.45 -13.31
N VAL A 122 8.62 6.27 -13.89
CA VAL A 122 7.91 5.14 -13.30
C VAL A 122 8.86 3.95 -13.25
N SER A 123 9.06 3.41 -12.06
CA SER A 123 9.79 2.17 -11.81
C SER A 123 8.79 1.05 -11.57
N VAL A 124 8.91 -0.01 -12.37
CA VAL A 124 8.12 -1.24 -12.23
C VAL A 124 9.07 -2.37 -11.86
N SER A 125 8.80 -3.02 -10.73
CA SER A 125 9.53 -4.19 -10.26
C SER A 125 8.60 -5.40 -10.29
N VAL A 126 8.96 -6.42 -11.05
CA VAL A 126 8.14 -7.63 -11.23
C VAL A 126 8.84 -8.82 -10.59
N TYR A 127 8.06 -9.63 -9.86
CA TYR A 127 8.53 -10.87 -9.27
C TYR A 127 8.38 -12.02 -10.28
N ILE A 128 9.49 -12.39 -10.93
CA ILE A 128 9.55 -13.45 -11.97
C ILE A 128 11.00 -13.91 -12.18
N ASP A 129 11.17 -15.17 -12.60
CA ASP A 129 12.49 -15.77 -12.87
C ASP A 129 13.22 -15.14 -14.06
N SER A 130 12.48 -14.80 -15.11
CA SER A 130 13.04 -14.17 -16.31
C SER A 130 12.00 -13.31 -17.00
N LEU A 131 12.42 -12.15 -17.53
CA LEU A 131 11.63 -11.36 -18.46
C LEU A 131 12.22 -11.42 -19.87
N THR A 132 11.36 -11.65 -20.85
CA THR A 132 11.66 -11.47 -22.27
C THR A 132 11.55 -9.99 -22.66
N LEU A 133 12.22 -9.60 -23.76
CA LEU A 133 12.11 -8.25 -24.31
C LEU A 133 10.66 -7.90 -24.73
N GLU A 134 9.88 -8.90 -25.12
CA GLU A 134 8.47 -8.71 -25.49
C GLU A 134 7.62 -8.35 -24.27
N GLU A 135 7.78 -9.08 -23.16
CA GLU A 135 7.09 -8.80 -21.90
C GLU A 135 7.45 -7.42 -21.33
N VAL A 136 8.74 -7.06 -21.36
CA VAL A 136 9.21 -5.72 -20.97
C VAL A 136 8.52 -4.65 -21.82
N ASN A 137 8.45 -4.84 -23.14
CA ASN A 137 7.77 -3.89 -24.03
C ASN A 137 6.27 -3.79 -23.74
N ASN A 138 5.61 -4.90 -23.39
CA ASN A 138 4.19 -4.90 -23.03
C ASN A 138 3.95 -4.12 -21.73
N ILE A 139 4.78 -4.33 -20.71
CA ILE A 139 4.74 -3.56 -19.45
C ILE A 139 4.98 -2.07 -19.72
N ILE A 140 5.99 -1.72 -20.52
CA ILE A 140 6.28 -0.31 -20.85
C ILE A 140 5.10 0.35 -21.56
N LYS A 141 4.45 -0.35 -22.50
CA LYS A 141 3.28 0.18 -23.21
C LYS A 141 2.10 0.42 -22.26
N LEU A 142 1.84 -0.53 -21.35
CA LEU A 142 0.80 -0.41 -20.34
C LEU A 142 1.04 0.81 -19.44
N VAL A 143 2.25 0.94 -18.89
CA VAL A 143 2.63 2.07 -18.04
C VAL A 143 2.48 3.40 -18.79
N LYS A 144 2.95 3.48 -20.03
CA LYS A 144 2.82 4.70 -20.85
C LYS A 144 1.37 5.04 -21.20
N SER A 145 0.48 4.04 -21.28
CA SER A 145 -0.95 4.27 -21.46
C SER A 145 -1.57 4.99 -20.26
N GLU A 146 -1.18 4.60 -19.04
CA GLU A 146 -1.76 5.16 -17.81
C GLU A 146 -1.08 6.47 -17.35
N PHE A 147 0.24 6.58 -17.53
CA PHE A 147 1.06 7.69 -17.05
C PHE A 147 1.40 8.72 -18.14
N GLY A 148 1.20 8.39 -19.42
CA GLY A 148 1.47 9.26 -20.56
C GLY A 148 2.74 8.87 -21.34
N PRO A 149 2.87 9.31 -22.61
CA PRO A 149 3.92 8.83 -23.51
C PRO A 149 5.33 9.36 -23.18
N THR A 150 5.41 10.46 -22.43
CA THR A 150 6.67 11.18 -22.13
C THR A 150 7.36 10.68 -20.86
N VAL A 151 6.73 9.80 -20.08
CA VAL A 151 7.32 9.29 -18.84
C VAL A 151 8.45 8.32 -19.13
N ASN A 152 9.50 8.40 -18.31
CA ASN A 152 10.60 7.44 -18.36
C ASN A 152 10.18 6.18 -17.59
N VAL A 153 10.17 5.02 -18.25
CA VAL A 153 9.77 3.75 -17.63
C VAL A 153 11.00 2.87 -17.44
N MET A 154 11.24 2.46 -16.20
CA MET A 154 12.27 1.49 -15.84
C MET A 154 11.60 0.21 -15.37
N VAL A 155 11.94 -0.91 -16.02
CA VAL A 155 11.45 -2.24 -15.63
C VAL A 155 12.60 -3.00 -14.99
N LYS A 156 12.37 -3.50 -13.77
CA LYS A 156 13.28 -4.35 -13.00
C LYS A 156 12.58 -5.66 -12.71
N TYR A 157 13.37 -6.70 -12.49
CA TYR A 157 12.87 -8.00 -12.07
C TYR A 157 13.64 -8.51 -10.88
N THR A 158 12.92 -9.19 -9.99
CA THR A 158 13.49 -9.94 -8.89
C THR A 158 13.21 -11.41 -9.15
N ILE A 159 14.27 -12.22 -9.16
CA ILE A 159 14.20 -13.67 -9.43
C ILE A 159 13.42 -14.34 -8.30
N ASN A 160 12.43 -15.15 -8.65
CA ASN A 160 11.71 -15.97 -7.69
C ASN A 160 12.62 -17.17 -7.35
N ASN A 161 13.34 -17.13 -6.23
CA ASN A 161 14.13 -18.27 -5.79
C ASN A 161 13.20 -19.33 -5.19
N VAL A 162 12.42 -20.00 -6.05
CA VAL A 162 11.70 -21.22 -5.68
C VAL A 162 12.71 -22.36 -5.74
N ASN A 163 13.25 -22.75 -4.59
CA ASN A 163 14.00 -24.00 -4.43
C ASN A 163 13.04 -25.19 -4.39
#